data_AF-A0A8D0DI04-F1
#
_entry.id   AF-A0A8D0DI04-F1
#
_cell.length_a   1.000
_cell.length_b   1.000
_cell.length_c   1.000
_cell.angle_alpha   90.00
_cell.angle_beta   90.00
_cell.angle_gamma   90.00
#
_symmetry.space_group_name_H-M   'P 1'
#
loop_
_entity.id
_entity.type
_entity.pdbx_description
1 polymer ?
#
loop_
_entity_poly.entity_id
_entity_poly.type
_entity_poly.pdbx_seq_one_letter_code
_entity_poly.pdbx_strand_id
1 'polypeptide(L)'
;EEVAINVVADFYTVTAEKMIENFHTNAVAPLMIPKAFLPLLKQAVSRGGAGGARSMGTQRAEVINMTSLLGSVELSWGERANNFKWYPYRVSKCCMVSHCMAVDLEPDGILCMAIHPGWVHTDMGGSEVPLSAESISSILSVIGGLTEKDHGSFLNFTGEVLPW
;
A
#
# COMPACT_ATOMS: atom_id res chain seq x y z
N GLU A 1 12.70 -6.90 10.73
CA GLU A 1 11.36 -7.50 10.63
C GLU A 1 10.78 -7.06 9.29
N GLU A 2 10.38 -8.00 8.42
CA GLU A 2 9.86 -7.65 7.09
C GLU A 2 8.45 -7.07 7.20
N VAL A 3 8.15 -6.03 6.40
CA VAL A 3 6.87 -5.28 6.44
C VAL A 3 5.72 -6.06 5.77
N ALA A 4 6.03 -7.20 5.17
CA ALA A 4 5.08 -8.10 4.52
C ALA A 4 5.66 -9.53 4.50
N ILE A 5 4.86 -10.50 4.08
CA ILE A 5 5.36 -11.85 3.74
C ILE A 5 4.96 -12.21 2.32
N ASN A 6 5.69 -13.14 1.70
CA ASN A 6 5.38 -13.68 0.38
C ASN A 6 5.48 -15.21 0.40
N VAL A 7 4.43 -15.88 0.90
CA VAL A 7 4.34 -17.34 0.73
C VAL A 7 3.88 -17.64 -0.68
N VAL A 8 4.83 -18.02 -1.52
CA VAL A 8 4.63 -18.23 -2.96
C VAL A 8 3.84 -19.52 -3.22
N ALA A 9 2.77 -19.39 -4.00
CA ALA A 9 2.07 -20.52 -4.59
C ALA A 9 1.33 -20.11 -5.88
N ASP A 10 1.31 -21.01 -6.85
CA ASP A 10 0.52 -20.88 -8.08
C ASP A 10 -0.80 -21.64 -8.00
N PHE A 11 -1.56 -21.64 -9.11
CA PHE A 11 -2.87 -22.29 -9.17
C PHE A 11 -2.84 -23.77 -8.77
N TYR A 12 -1.73 -24.47 -9.03
CA TYR A 12 -1.62 -25.90 -8.77
C TYR A 12 -1.09 -26.22 -7.37
N THR A 13 -0.43 -25.26 -6.72
CA THR A 13 0.27 -25.45 -5.43
C THR A 13 -0.32 -24.63 -4.29
N VAL A 14 -1.33 -23.80 -4.58
CA VAL A 14 -2.04 -22.97 -3.59
C VAL A 14 -2.89 -23.83 -2.66
N THR A 15 -2.89 -23.46 -1.38
CA THR A 15 -3.78 -24.04 -0.37
C THR A 15 -4.46 -22.92 0.40
N ALA A 16 -5.55 -23.25 1.11
CA ALA A 16 -6.26 -22.28 1.93
C ALA A 16 -5.35 -21.67 3.01
N GLU A 17 -4.47 -22.47 3.60
CA GLU A 17 -3.54 -22.05 4.64
C GLU A 17 -2.58 -20.98 4.12
N LYS A 18 -1.96 -21.20 2.95
CA LYS A 18 -1.04 -20.23 2.33
C LYS A 18 -1.75 -18.90 2.00
N MET A 19 -3.00 -18.98 1.55
CA MET A 19 -3.84 -17.81 1.28
C MET A 19 -4.11 -17.02 2.57
N ILE A 20 -4.56 -17.71 3.63
CA ILE A 20 -4.88 -17.11 4.93
C ILE A 20 -3.65 -16.50 5.57
N GLU A 21 -2.49 -17.17 5.50
CA GLU A 21 -1.23 -16.69 6.06
C GLU A 21 -0.83 -15.33 5.45
N ASN A 22 -0.77 -15.23 4.11
CA ASN A 22 -0.48 -13.95 3.44
C ASN A 22 -1.56 -12.91 3.75
N PHE A 23 -2.84 -13.29 3.70
CA PHE A 23 -3.94 -12.37 3.93
C PHE A 23 -3.93 -11.76 5.33
N HIS A 24 -3.64 -12.57 6.35
CA HIS A 24 -3.55 -12.11 7.73
C HIS A 24 -2.48 -11.03 7.89
N THR A 25 -1.27 -11.29 7.39
CA THR A 25 -0.14 -10.36 7.56
C THR A 25 -0.22 -9.15 6.63
N ASN A 26 -0.61 -9.33 5.36
CA ASN A 26 -0.51 -8.27 4.35
C ASN A 26 -1.82 -7.48 4.15
N ALA A 27 -2.97 -7.97 4.62
CA ALA A 27 -4.26 -7.29 4.45
C ALA A 27 -4.97 -7.04 5.79
N VAL A 28 -5.05 -8.04 6.68
CA VAL A 28 -5.73 -7.87 7.98
C VAL A 28 -4.93 -6.95 8.89
N ALA A 29 -3.62 -7.17 9.05
CA ALA A 29 -2.80 -6.33 9.92
C ALA A 29 -2.76 -4.85 9.47
N PRO A 30 -2.57 -4.51 8.16
CA PRO A 30 -2.64 -3.13 7.69
C PRO A 30 -4.01 -2.46 7.83
N LEU A 31 -5.09 -3.22 8.01
CA LEU A 31 -6.40 -2.66 8.38
C LEU A 31 -6.53 -2.45 9.90
N MET A 32 -6.10 -3.45 10.68
CA MET A 32 -6.26 -3.43 12.13
C MET A 32 -5.38 -2.40 12.82
N ILE A 33 -4.17 -2.15 12.30
CA ILE A 33 -3.25 -1.16 12.87
C ILE A 33 -3.85 0.26 12.78
N PRO A 34 -4.18 0.83 11.60
CA PRO A 34 -4.82 2.15 11.53
C PRO A 34 -6.10 2.25 12.36
N LYS A 35 -6.91 1.18 12.39
CA LYS A 35 -8.11 1.12 13.25
C LYS A 35 -7.77 1.29 14.72
N ALA A 36 -6.75 0.61 15.22
CA ALA A 36 -6.31 0.74 16.61
C ALA A 36 -5.71 2.14 16.90
N PHE A 37 -5.01 2.72 15.93
CA PHE A 37 -4.37 4.04 16.02
C PHE A 37 -5.31 5.21 15.67
N LEU A 38 -6.56 4.94 15.29
CA LEU A 38 -7.52 5.96 14.87
C LEU A 38 -7.68 7.13 15.85
N PRO A 39 -7.74 6.92 17.19
CA PRO A 39 -7.80 8.04 18.13
C PRO A 39 -6.58 8.97 18.04
N LEU A 40 -5.38 8.42 17.81
CA LEU A 40 -4.15 9.19 17.68
C LEU A 40 -4.09 9.93 16.34
N LEU A 41 -4.56 9.31 15.26
CA LEU A 41 -4.69 9.96 13.95
C LEU A 41 -5.65 11.16 14.02
N LYS A 42 -6.84 10.99 14.62
CA LYS A 42 -7.79 12.10 14.85
C LYS A 42 -7.20 13.18 15.74
N GLN A 43 -6.42 12.81 16.76
CA GLN A 43 -5.73 13.77 17.59
C GLN A 43 -4.70 14.58 16.79
N ALA A 44 -3.93 13.94 15.90
CA ALA A 44 -3.00 14.64 15.01
C ALA A 44 -3.73 15.63 14.08
N VAL A 45 -4.87 15.23 13.49
CA VAL A 45 -5.72 16.13 12.68
C VAL A 45 -6.18 17.34 13.48
N SER A 46 -6.58 17.14 14.74
CA SER A 46 -7.10 18.21 15.62
C SER A 46 -6.04 19.24 16.04
N ARG A 47 -4.76 18.86 16.07
CA ARG A 47 -3.64 19.78 16.36
C ARG A 47 -3.37 20.77 15.21
N GLY A 48 -3.97 20.54 14.04
CA GLY A 48 -3.80 21.36 12.85
C GLY A 48 -2.44 21.16 12.17
N GLY A 49 -2.31 21.74 10.98
CA GLY A 49 -1.09 21.72 10.17
C GLY A 49 -1.03 22.95 9.26
N ALA A 50 0.03 23.08 8.45
CA ALA A 50 0.07 24.09 7.40
C ALA A 50 -0.96 23.74 6.31
N GLY A 51 -1.92 24.64 6.06
CA GLY A 51 -3.05 24.40 5.17
C GLY A 51 -4.39 24.44 5.90
N GLY A 52 -5.42 25.02 5.29
CA GLY A 52 -6.73 25.21 5.93
C GLY A 52 -7.41 23.92 6.39
N ALA A 53 -8.58 24.03 7.01
CA ALA A 53 -9.27 22.92 7.67
C ALA A 53 -9.46 21.64 6.83
N ARG A 54 -9.48 21.73 5.49
CA ARG A 54 -9.63 20.61 4.54
C ARG A 54 -8.33 20.03 3.98
N SER A 55 -7.16 20.58 4.31
CA SER A 55 -5.89 20.08 3.78
C SER A 55 -5.51 18.74 4.41
N MET A 56 -5.11 17.78 3.56
CA MET A 56 -4.65 16.45 3.94
C MET A 56 -3.19 16.26 3.49
N GLY A 57 -2.43 15.41 4.21
CA GLY A 57 -1.03 15.11 3.89
C GLY A 57 -0.17 14.81 5.11
N THR A 58 1.12 14.60 4.88
CA THR A 58 2.11 14.12 5.88
C THR A 58 2.27 15.03 7.09
N GLN A 59 2.05 16.34 6.95
CA GLN A 59 2.12 17.29 8.06
C GLN A 59 0.90 17.26 8.99
N ARG A 60 -0.06 16.36 8.73
CA ARG A 60 -1.31 16.24 9.49
C ARG A 60 -1.53 14.81 9.96
N ALA A 61 -2.17 13.97 9.15
CA ALA A 61 -2.36 12.56 9.43
C ALA A 61 -2.53 11.79 8.13
N GLU A 62 -1.78 10.70 7.98
CA GLU A 62 -1.85 9.84 6.81
C GLU A 62 -1.63 8.38 7.18
N VAL A 63 -2.21 7.50 6.37
CA VAL A 63 -2.08 6.05 6.40
C VAL A 63 -1.58 5.62 5.03
N ILE A 64 -0.32 5.22 4.95
CA ILE A 64 0.30 4.77 3.70
C ILE A 64 0.42 3.25 3.75
N ASN A 65 -0.41 2.56 2.97
CA ASN A 65 -0.35 1.11 2.89
C ASN A 65 0.67 0.66 1.87
N MET A 66 1.61 -0.14 2.35
CA MET A 66 2.68 -0.65 1.51
C MET A 66 2.19 -1.83 0.66
N THR A 67 1.70 -1.58 -0.55
CA THR A 67 1.18 -2.58 -1.48
C THR A 67 2.21 -3.03 -2.54
N SER A 68 1.78 -3.64 -3.64
CA SER A 68 2.59 -4.08 -4.76
C SER A 68 1.83 -3.89 -6.07
N LEU A 69 2.55 -3.67 -7.18
CA LEU A 69 2.01 -3.75 -8.54
C LEU A 69 1.26 -5.07 -8.78
N LEU A 70 1.70 -6.15 -8.12
CA LEU A 70 1.07 -7.48 -8.18
C LEU A 70 -0.35 -7.51 -7.58
N GLY A 71 -0.70 -6.53 -6.75
CA GLY A 71 -2.03 -6.35 -6.18
C GLY A 71 -3.04 -5.71 -7.13
N SER A 72 -2.59 -5.18 -8.27
CA SER A 72 -3.50 -4.64 -9.29
C SER A 72 -4.25 -5.75 -10.02
N VAL A 73 -5.58 -5.66 -9.99
CA VAL A 73 -6.46 -6.56 -10.74
C VAL A 73 -6.32 -6.30 -12.24
N GLU A 74 -6.23 -5.04 -12.67
CA GLU A 74 -6.06 -4.68 -14.07
C GLU A 74 -4.75 -5.22 -14.65
N LEU A 75 -3.64 -5.13 -13.89
CA LEU A 75 -2.32 -5.65 -14.29
C LEU A 75 -2.15 -7.15 -14.02
N SER A 76 -3.24 -7.85 -13.67
CA SER A 76 -3.28 -9.30 -13.55
C SER A 76 -3.84 -10.00 -14.80
N TRP A 77 -4.33 -9.24 -15.79
CA TRP A 77 -4.92 -9.79 -17.02
C TRP A 77 -4.57 -8.96 -18.27
N GLY A 78 -4.53 -9.63 -19.43
CA GLY A 78 -4.28 -8.98 -20.73
C GLY A 78 -2.81 -8.75 -21.05
N GLU A 79 -2.55 -7.94 -22.08
CA GLU A 79 -1.20 -7.71 -22.63
C GLU A 79 -0.24 -7.02 -21.65
N ARG A 80 -0.78 -6.27 -20.69
CA ARG A 80 -0.02 -5.56 -19.65
C ARG A 80 0.17 -6.41 -18.38
N ALA A 81 -0.32 -7.64 -18.38
CA ALA A 81 -0.19 -8.51 -17.22
C ALA A 81 1.26 -8.87 -16.97
N ASN A 82 1.65 -8.85 -15.70
CA ASN A 82 2.93 -9.42 -15.29
C ASN A 82 2.82 -10.94 -15.15
N ASN A 83 3.92 -11.67 -15.37
CA ASN A 83 3.91 -13.13 -15.45
C ASN A 83 4.03 -13.87 -14.10
N PHE A 84 4.00 -13.15 -12.97
CA PHE A 84 4.12 -13.76 -11.65
C PHE A 84 2.86 -14.55 -11.30
N LYS A 85 3.00 -15.81 -10.90
CA LYS A 85 1.85 -16.68 -10.56
C LYS A 85 1.65 -16.82 -9.05
N TRP A 86 1.83 -15.75 -8.28
CA TRP A 86 1.82 -15.81 -6.81
C TRP A 86 0.44 -15.49 -6.24
N TYR A 87 -0.47 -16.46 -6.29
CA TYR A 87 -1.88 -16.28 -5.90
C TYR A 87 -2.05 -15.71 -4.48
N PRO A 88 -1.42 -16.28 -3.42
CA PRO A 88 -1.55 -15.75 -2.06
C PRO A 88 -1.07 -14.31 -1.94
N TYR A 89 0.10 -14.00 -2.50
CA TYR A 89 0.67 -12.67 -2.40
C TYR A 89 -0.16 -11.62 -3.14
N ARG A 90 -0.54 -11.90 -4.40
CA ARG A 90 -1.38 -11.01 -5.22
C ARG A 90 -2.68 -10.64 -4.51
N VAL A 91 -3.42 -11.64 -4.04
CA VAL A 91 -4.71 -11.41 -3.35
C VAL A 91 -4.50 -10.67 -2.04
N SER A 92 -3.44 -10.98 -1.29
CA SER A 92 -3.13 -10.29 -0.04
C SER A 92 -2.67 -8.84 -0.20
N LYS A 93 -2.16 -8.49 -1.39
CA LYS A 93 -1.77 -7.13 -1.77
C LYS A 93 -2.84 -6.40 -2.57
N CYS A 94 -4.02 -7.01 -2.76
CA CYS A 94 -5.12 -6.33 -3.44
C CYS A 94 -5.44 -5.01 -2.72
N CYS A 95 -5.40 -3.92 -3.47
CA CYS A 95 -5.43 -2.57 -2.91
C CYS A 95 -6.83 -2.15 -2.41
N MET A 96 -7.83 -3.05 -2.50
CA MET A 96 -9.20 -2.84 -2.02
C MET A 96 -9.27 -2.35 -0.57
N VAL A 97 -8.45 -2.91 0.32
CA VAL A 97 -8.43 -2.51 1.74
C VAL A 97 -8.07 -1.03 1.91
N SER A 98 -7.08 -0.55 1.17
CA SER A 98 -6.67 0.86 1.17
C SER A 98 -7.76 1.78 0.64
N HIS A 99 -8.47 1.35 -0.41
CA HIS A 99 -9.53 2.13 -1.01
C HIS A 99 -10.75 2.25 -0.09
N CYS A 100 -11.18 1.16 0.56
CA CYS A 100 -12.24 1.20 1.57
C CYS A 100 -11.84 2.09 2.76
N MET A 101 -10.61 1.97 3.26
CA MET A 101 -10.15 2.83 4.36
C MET A 101 -10.10 4.31 3.97
N ALA A 102 -9.77 4.64 2.72
CA ALA A 102 -9.81 6.03 2.27
C ALA A 102 -11.23 6.63 2.43
N VAL A 103 -12.25 5.93 1.95
CA VAL A 103 -13.65 6.35 2.11
C VAL A 103 -14.03 6.54 3.59
N ASP A 104 -13.64 5.62 4.47
CA ASP A 104 -13.97 5.70 5.90
C ASP A 104 -13.22 6.82 6.64
N LEU A 105 -12.01 7.16 6.18
CA LEU A 105 -11.11 8.13 6.81
C LEU A 105 -11.27 9.55 6.27
N GLU A 106 -11.92 9.72 5.12
CA GLU A 106 -12.18 11.03 4.50
C GLU A 106 -12.91 12.02 5.44
N PRO A 107 -13.99 11.63 6.17
CA PRO A 107 -14.68 12.55 7.07
C PRO A 107 -13.82 13.03 8.25
N ASP A 108 -12.79 12.25 8.62
CA ASP A 108 -11.83 12.59 9.67
C ASP A 108 -10.66 13.43 9.13
N GLY A 109 -10.57 13.67 7.83
CA GLY A 109 -9.47 14.41 7.20
C GLY A 109 -8.13 13.67 7.28
N ILE A 110 -8.15 12.34 7.32
CA ILE A 110 -6.95 11.49 7.35
C ILE A 110 -6.68 10.95 5.94
N LEU A 111 -5.48 11.22 5.40
CA LEU A 111 -5.11 10.73 4.07
C LEU A 111 -4.90 9.23 4.12
N CYS A 112 -5.43 8.48 3.16
CA CYS A 112 -5.13 7.05 3.03
C CYS A 112 -4.88 6.74 1.56
N MET A 113 -3.81 6.01 1.28
CA MET A 113 -3.47 5.60 -0.09
C MET A 113 -2.68 4.29 -0.09
N ALA A 114 -2.53 3.70 -1.26
CA ALA A 114 -1.70 2.52 -1.47
C ALA A 114 -0.47 2.90 -2.30
N ILE A 115 0.73 2.48 -1.91
CA ILE A 115 1.95 2.72 -2.71
C ILE A 115 2.56 1.39 -3.16
N HIS A 116 3.16 1.32 -4.34
CA HIS A 116 4.03 0.22 -4.77
C HIS A 116 5.47 0.73 -4.71
N PRO A 117 6.40 0.07 -3.99
CA PRO A 117 7.70 0.64 -3.73
C PRO A 117 8.68 0.41 -4.89
N GLY A 118 8.20 -0.13 -6.02
CA GLY A 118 9.06 -0.76 -7.01
C GLY A 118 9.45 -2.18 -6.59
N TRP A 119 10.20 -2.86 -7.45
CA TRP A 119 10.88 -4.10 -7.09
C TRP A 119 12.24 -3.71 -6.52
N VAL A 120 12.44 -3.88 -5.19
CA VAL A 120 13.60 -3.38 -4.45
C VAL A 120 14.48 -4.52 -3.93
N HIS A 121 15.81 -4.36 -4.01
CA HIS A 121 16.78 -5.34 -3.53
C HIS A 121 16.71 -5.52 -1.99
N THR A 122 15.97 -6.53 -1.57
CA THR A 122 15.69 -6.94 -0.18
C THR A 122 15.63 -8.47 -0.12
N ASP A 123 15.58 -9.06 1.07
CA ASP A 123 15.42 -10.51 1.23
C ASP A 123 14.18 -11.03 0.46
N MET A 124 13.06 -10.32 0.54
CA MET A 124 11.85 -10.61 -0.24
C MET A 124 11.95 -10.31 -1.74
N GLY A 125 12.75 -9.31 -2.12
CA GLY A 125 12.93 -8.90 -3.52
C GLY A 125 13.84 -9.85 -4.31
N GLY A 126 14.83 -10.46 -3.64
CA GLY A 126 15.88 -11.26 -4.25
C GLY A 126 17.06 -10.43 -4.75
N SER A 127 18.09 -11.12 -5.25
CA SER A 127 19.34 -10.49 -5.72
C SER A 127 19.28 -9.97 -7.16
N GLU A 128 18.29 -10.39 -7.96
CA GLU A 128 18.18 -10.06 -9.39
C GLU A 128 17.37 -8.78 -9.67
N VAL A 129 17.26 -7.92 -8.67
CA VAL A 129 16.28 -6.83 -8.67
C VAL A 129 16.85 -5.54 -9.28
N PRO A 130 16.09 -4.84 -10.15
CA PRO A 130 16.59 -3.67 -10.86
C PRO A 130 16.76 -2.41 -10.00
N LEU A 131 16.07 -2.27 -8.85
CA LEU A 131 16.12 -1.06 -8.03
C LEU A 131 16.98 -1.22 -6.77
N SER A 132 17.83 -0.22 -6.54
CA SER A 132 18.68 -0.06 -5.36
C SER A 132 17.94 0.62 -4.19
N ALA A 133 18.64 0.89 -3.09
CA ALA A 133 18.15 1.63 -1.92
C ALA A 133 17.58 3.05 -2.24
N GLU A 134 17.79 3.57 -3.45
CA GLU A 134 17.22 4.83 -3.96
C GLU A 134 15.68 4.84 -4.01
N SER A 135 15.04 3.66 -4.04
CA SER A 135 13.58 3.55 -3.97
C SER A 135 13.00 4.22 -2.70
N ILE A 136 13.68 4.10 -1.56
CA ILE A 136 13.19 4.67 -0.29
C ILE A 136 13.15 6.20 -0.36
N SER A 137 14.21 6.84 -0.87
CA SER A 137 14.25 8.30 -1.04
C SER A 137 13.14 8.79 -1.97
N SER A 138 12.85 8.03 -3.02
CA SER A 138 11.77 8.36 -3.97
C SER A 138 10.40 8.24 -3.30
N ILE A 139 10.16 7.16 -2.55
CA ILE A 139 8.93 6.96 -1.76
C ILE A 139 8.73 8.09 -0.75
N LEU A 140 9.78 8.47 -0.01
CA LEU A 140 9.70 9.55 0.96
C LEU A 140 9.38 10.90 0.29
N SER A 141 9.93 11.13 -0.91
CA SER A 141 9.60 12.32 -1.72
C SER A 141 8.15 12.32 -2.20
N VAL A 142 7.63 11.16 -2.61
CA VAL A 142 6.21 11.00 -2.98
C VAL A 142 5.33 11.29 -1.77
N ILE A 143 5.58 10.61 -0.64
CA ILE A 143 4.82 10.78 0.61
C ILE A 143 4.81 12.25 1.03
N GLY A 144 5.98 12.89 1.09
CA GLY A 144 6.09 14.30 1.48
C GLY A 144 5.38 15.30 0.56
N GLY A 145 5.00 14.88 -0.66
CA GLY A 145 4.27 15.70 -1.63
C GLY A 145 2.77 15.40 -1.71
N LEU A 146 2.24 14.42 -0.96
CA LEU A 146 0.84 14.02 -1.04
C LEU A 146 -0.11 15.11 -0.55
N THR A 147 -1.25 15.20 -1.23
CA THR A 147 -2.34 16.14 -0.96
C THR A 147 -3.69 15.43 -0.94
N GLU A 148 -4.76 16.16 -0.64
CA GLU A 148 -6.13 15.64 -0.73
C GLU A 148 -6.49 15.09 -2.12
N LYS A 149 -5.79 15.50 -3.19
CA LYS A 149 -6.02 14.99 -4.56
C LYS A 149 -5.54 13.56 -4.74
N ASP A 150 -4.60 13.13 -3.91
CA ASP A 150 -3.97 11.81 -3.95
C ASP A 150 -4.68 10.84 -3.01
N HIS A 151 -5.66 11.32 -2.24
CA HIS A 151 -6.45 10.50 -1.32
C HIS A 151 -7.16 9.37 -2.07
N GLY A 152 -7.02 8.15 -1.53
CA GLY A 152 -7.63 6.97 -2.10
C GLY A 152 -6.98 6.48 -3.39
N SER A 153 -5.81 7.01 -3.79
CA SER A 153 -5.07 6.60 -4.99
C SER A 153 -4.15 5.39 -4.75
N PHE A 154 -3.72 4.78 -5.86
CA PHE A 154 -2.65 3.78 -5.89
C PHE A 154 -1.49 4.32 -6.71
N LEU A 155 -0.34 4.58 -6.08
CA LEU A 155 0.83 5.17 -6.74
C LEU A 155 2.00 4.19 -6.78
N ASN A 156 2.93 4.37 -7.71
CA ASN A 156 4.26 3.77 -7.63
C ASN A 156 5.24 4.69 -6.86
N PHE A 157 6.47 4.21 -6.67
CA PHE A 157 7.54 4.92 -5.95
C PHE A 157 8.01 6.22 -6.62
N THR A 158 7.62 6.50 -7.87
CA THR A 158 7.90 7.76 -8.57
C THR A 158 6.70 8.73 -8.53
N GLY A 159 5.57 8.31 -7.96
CA GLY A 159 4.34 9.10 -7.86
C GLY A 159 3.39 8.93 -9.04
N GLU A 160 3.69 8.04 -9.99
CA GLU A 160 2.76 7.74 -11.08
C GLU A 160 1.58 6.91 -10.56
N VAL A 161 0.39 7.23 -11.06
CA VAL A 161 -0.83 6.49 -10.73
C VAL A 161 -0.79 5.12 -11.38
N LEU A 162 -0.98 4.09 -10.57
CA LEU A 162 -1.17 2.71 -11.00
C LEU A 162 -2.66 2.37 -11.05
N PRO A 163 -3.08 1.51 -11.99
CA PRO A 163 -4.43 0.98 -12.01
C PRO A 163 -4.66 0.02 -10.82
N TRP A 164 -5.91 -0.10 -10.40
CA TRP A 164 -6.34 -0.97 -9.30
C TRP A 164 -6.29 -2.46 -9.64
#